data_AF-A0A257N5X2-F1
#
_entry.id   AF-A0A257N5X2-F1
#
_cell.length_a   1.000
_cell.length_b   1.000
_cell.length_c   1.000
_cell.angle_alpha   90.00
_cell.angle_beta   90.00
_cell.angle_gamma   90.00
#
_symmetry.space_group_name_H-M   'P 1'
#
loop_
_entity.id
_entity.type
_entity.pdbx_description
1 polymer ?
#
loop_
_entity_poly.entity_id
_entity_poly.type
_entity_poly.pdbx_seq_one_letter_code
_entity_poly.pdbx_strand_id
1 'polypeptide(L)'
;MAENYLYTEQAIQKYLQHIRPNGYLSITRWIKIPPRDEPKLLATVINTLTQANTRQPEQQIIMIRSWQTSTLIVKNGVISIEEINRLKQFCSERSFDLVYYPGISEKEVNRFNIQQRPYLYHSSMALLGVEGKAFIDNYKFNIEPATDDRPYFFHFFKWQTLPEILSLLDSGGIFLLESGYLLLIATLLQAILASLLLIALPLWLWKSKLGIKPGSGRHLRLLVYFFCLGLAFLFIEIAFIQKFILILHHPLYAITVVLCAFLLSAGAGSSFSKKLSHNPAKSVIMLPVAVISVLSICYSLGFESITTFLLETGNLTRYVFSILLITPLGFCMGMPFPMALARISKTTPALIPWAWGINGCASVISAILATLIAMQFGFTVLVFLAIALYCVAALCFP
;
A
#
# COMPACT_ATOMS: atom_id res chain seq x y z
N MET A 1 5.65 -9.11 1.64
CA MET A 1 4.60 -8.34 0.92
C MET A 1 3.45 -7.92 1.81
N ALA A 2 3.16 -8.62 2.91
CA ALA A 2 2.14 -8.14 3.83
C ALA A 2 2.48 -6.75 4.37
N GLU A 3 1.43 -5.96 4.55
CA GLU A 3 1.47 -4.64 5.15
C GLU A 3 2.02 -4.75 6.58
N ASN A 4 2.85 -3.81 6.98
CA ASN A 4 3.41 -3.75 8.31
C ASN A 4 3.46 -2.30 8.80
N TYR A 5 2.48 -1.97 9.64
CA TYR A 5 2.34 -0.66 10.27
C TYR A 5 3.29 -0.46 11.46
N LEU A 6 4.15 -1.42 11.82
CA LEU A 6 5.07 -1.28 12.96
C LEU A 6 6.38 -0.56 12.59
N TYR A 7 6.68 -0.44 11.30
CA TYR A 7 7.93 0.15 10.80
C TYR A 7 7.69 1.38 9.94
N THR A 8 6.56 2.05 10.12
CA THR A 8 6.21 3.30 9.42
C THR A 8 6.67 4.52 10.21
N GLU A 9 6.85 5.65 9.53
CA GLU A 9 7.20 6.93 10.18
C GLU A 9 6.24 7.30 11.30
N GLN A 10 4.93 7.14 11.06
CA GLN A 10 3.87 7.40 12.02
C GLN A 10 3.98 6.49 13.26
N ALA A 11 4.33 5.22 13.06
CA ALA A 11 4.54 4.29 14.16
C ALA A 11 5.78 4.65 14.99
N ILE A 12 6.91 4.95 14.33
CA ILE A 12 8.13 5.41 15.02
C ILE A 12 7.85 6.69 15.82
N GLN A 13 7.13 7.65 15.23
CA GLN A 13 6.72 8.88 15.91
C GLN A 13 5.89 8.58 17.16
N LYS A 14 4.87 7.71 17.04
CA LYS A 14 4.05 7.30 18.18
C LYS A 14 4.88 6.58 19.24
N TYR A 15 5.81 5.71 18.87
CA TYR A 15 6.68 5.04 19.84
C TYR A 15 7.50 6.05 20.64
N LEU A 16 8.13 7.02 19.97
CA LEU A 16 8.92 8.05 20.63
C LEU A 16 8.07 8.94 21.55
N GLN A 17 6.82 9.26 21.17
CA GLN A 17 5.88 10.01 22.02
C GLN A 17 5.47 9.26 23.29
N HIS A 18 5.41 7.92 23.25
CA HIS A 18 5.05 7.10 24.42
C HIS A 18 6.26 6.74 25.30
N ILE A 19 7.48 6.92 24.79
CA ILE A 19 8.71 6.69 25.54
C ILE A 19 9.00 7.89 26.43
N ARG A 20 9.31 7.64 27.71
CA ARG A 20 9.69 8.68 28.67
C ARG A 20 10.88 9.51 28.15
N PRO A 21 11.04 10.77 28.56
CA PRO A 21 12.25 11.54 28.25
C PRO A 21 13.52 10.76 28.63
N ASN A 22 14.52 10.76 27.76
CA ASN A 22 15.75 9.95 27.85
C ASN A 22 15.57 8.42 27.79
N GLY A 23 14.37 7.93 27.47
CA GLY A 23 14.13 6.52 27.20
C GLY A 23 14.62 6.10 25.81
N TYR A 24 14.54 4.80 25.54
CA TYR A 24 15.10 4.18 24.34
C TYR A 24 14.04 3.37 23.58
N LEU A 25 14.00 3.56 22.26
CA LEU A 25 13.39 2.64 21.31
C LEU A 25 14.47 1.71 20.78
N SER A 26 14.23 0.40 20.80
CA SER A 26 15.17 -0.60 20.28
C SER A 26 14.46 -1.49 19.27
N ILE A 27 14.99 -1.55 18.05
CA ILE A 27 14.44 -2.36 16.96
C ILE A 27 15.55 -3.23 16.38
N THR A 28 15.37 -4.55 16.43
CA THR A 28 16.34 -5.53 15.93
C THR A 28 15.83 -6.20 14.67
N ARG A 29 16.69 -6.31 13.64
CA ARG A 29 16.40 -6.95 12.35
C ARG A 29 17.47 -7.99 12.02
N TRP A 30 17.10 -8.96 11.19
CA TRP A 30 18.03 -9.96 10.65
C TRP A 30 18.90 -9.34 9.56
N ILE A 31 20.21 -9.54 9.67
CA ILE A 31 21.19 -9.08 8.69
C ILE A 31 21.05 -9.87 7.41
N LYS A 32 21.04 -9.14 6.30
CA LYS A 32 21.11 -9.68 4.95
C LYS A 32 22.25 -9.00 4.21
N ILE A 33 22.89 -9.71 3.30
CA ILE A 33 23.99 -9.17 2.49
C ILE A 33 23.55 -9.27 1.03
N PRO A 34 23.42 -8.15 0.29
CA PRO A 34 23.62 -6.77 0.77
C PRO A 34 22.51 -6.30 1.73
N PRO A 35 22.79 -5.34 2.65
CA PRO A 35 21.79 -4.85 3.61
C PRO A 35 20.57 -4.23 2.93
N ARG A 36 19.39 -4.43 3.52
CA ARG A 36 18.13 -3.89 2.96
C ARG A 36 17.13 -3.47 4.04
N ASP A 37 16.92 -4.33 5.05
CA ASP A 37 16.03 -4.04 6.17
C ASP A 37 16.56 -2.85 6.99
N GLU A 38 17.84 -2.88 7.35
CA GLU A 38 18.49 -1.89 8.19
C GLU A 38 18.59 -0.49 7.60
N PRO A 39 19.10 -0.29 6.36
CA PRO A 39 19.16 1.05 5.77
C PRO A 39 17.78 1.67 5.60
N LYS A 40 16.75 0.87 5.26
CA LYS A 40 15.37 1.36 5.18
C LYS A 40 14.82 1.77 6.55
N LEU A 41 15.04 0.95 7.58
CA LEU A 41 14.64 1.29 8.94
C LEU A 41 15.31 2.58 9.43
N LEU A 42 16.61 2.71 9.16
CA LEU A 42 17.38 3.90 9.52
C LEU A 42 16.86 5.13 8.77
N ALA A 43 16.59 5.03 7.46
CA ALA A 43 15.99 6.10 6.67
C ALA A 43 14.62 6.52 7.22
N THR A 44 13.75 5.56 7.58
CA THR A 44 12.47 5.84 8.25
C THR A 44 12.67 6.63 9.54
N VAL A 45 13.55 6.17 10.43
CA VAL A 45 13.83 6.86 11.71
C VAL A 45 14.39 8.27 11.49
N ILE A 46 15.36 8.43 10.59
CA ILE A 46 15.97 9.74 10.30
C ILE A 46 14.89 10.71 9.79
N ASN A 47 14.04 10.27 8.87
CA ASN A 47 12.98 11.14 8.34
C ASN A 47 11.99 11.52 9.45
N THR A 48 11.57 10.58 10.29
CA THR A 48 10.70 10.86 11.45
C THR A 48 11.31 11.87 12.42
N LEU A 49 12.58 11.71 12.80
CA LEU A 49 13.26 12.63 13.71
C LEU A 49 13.43 14.04 13.12
N THR A 50 13.68 14.10 11.81
CA THR A 50 13.82 15.36 11.07
C THR A 50 12.48 16.11 11.01
N GLN A 51 11.38 15.41 10.71
CA GLN A 51 10.04 15.99 10.71
C GLN A 51 9.59 16.46 12.11
N ALA A 52 10.07 15.81 13.17
CA ALA A 52 9.79 16.21 14.55
C ALA A 52 10.59 17.46 15.02
N ASN A 53 11.25 18.20 14.11
CA ASN A 53 12.10 19.36 14.40
C ASN A 53 13.27 19.07 15.37
N THR A 54 13.74 17.82 15.42
CA THR A 54 14.97 17.51 16.14
C THR A 54 16.13 18.12 15.37
N ARG A 55 16.79 19.12 15.95
CA ARG A 55 17.86 19.87 15.26
C ARG A 55 19.05 19.01 14.81
N GLN A 56 19.20 17.81 15.37
CA GLN A 56 20.32 16.89 15.13
C GLN A 56 19.90 15.41 15.31
N PRO A 57 19.24 14.75 14.33
CA PRO A 57 18.86 13.34 14.42
C PRO A 57 20.06 12.41 14.66
N GLU A 58 21.24 12.80 14.18
CA GLU A 58 22.50 12.08 14.33
C GLU A 58 22.95 11.90 15.79
N GLN A 59 22.46 12.75 16.70
CA GLN A 59 22.77 12.73 18.14
C GLN A 59 21.85 11.81 18.95
N GLN A 60 20.84 11.21 18.31
CA GLN A 60 19.83 10.37 18.97
C GLN A 60 19.89 8.91 18.56
N ILE A 61 20.72 8.58 17.57
CA ILE A 61 20.77 7.25 16.95
C ILE A 61 22.05 6.51 17.36
N ILE A 62 21.89 5.25 17.75
CA ILE A 62 22.96 4.26 17.90
C ILE A 62 22.58 3.05 17.07
N MET A 63 23.58 2.40 16.48
CA MET A 63 23.40 1.15 15.77
C MET A 63 24.57 0.21 16.04
N ILE A 64 24.24 -1.06 16.30
CA ILE A 64 25.20 -2.14 16.51
C ILE A 64 24.76 -3.37 15.74
N ARG A 65 25.70 -4.30 15.51
CA ARG A 65 25.41 -5.55 14.84
C ARG A 65 26.14 -6.74 15.45
N SER A 66 25.53 -7.91 15.36
CA SER A 66 26.17 -9.21 15.55
C SER A 66 26.48 -9.83 14.18
N TRP A 67 26.80 -11.12 14.16
CA TRP A 67 26.91 -11.88 12.91
C TRP A 67 25.56 -12.07 12.19
N GLN A 68 24.43 -12.06 12.91
CA GLN A 68 23.12 -12.41 12.36
C GLN A 68 22.07 -11.29 12.46
N THR A 69 22.25 -10.34 13.37
CA THR A 69 21.25 -9.31 13.68
C THR A 69 21.86 -7.93 13.80
N SER A 70 21.11 -6.91 13.38
CA SER A 70 21.43 -5.51 13.59
C SER A 70 20.38 -4.89 14.50
N THR A 71 20.82 -4.10 15.48
CA THR A 71 19.94 -3.40 16.42
C THR A 71 20.12 -1.90 16.24
N LEU A 72 19.03 -1.24 15.86
CA LEU A 72 18.91 0.21 15.83
C LEU A 72 18.29 0.68 17.15
N ILE A 73 18.95 1.63 17.80
CA ILE A 73 18.52 2.22 19.06
C ILE A 73 18.32 3.72 18.83
N VAL A 74 17.17 4.23 19.25
CA VAL A 74 16.83 5.65 19.16
C VAL A 74 16.51 6.17 20.55
N LYS A 75 17.22 7.20 20.99
CA LYS A 75 17.00 7.85 22.29
C LYS A 75 16.00 9.00 22.15
N ASN A 76 15.05 9.10 23.08
CA ASN A 76 14.20 10.28 23.20
C ASN A 76 14.96 11.41 23.93
N GLY A 77 15.99 11.94 23.27
CA GLY A 77 16.96 12.88 23.84
C GLY A 77 18.35 12.69 23.22
N VAL A 78 19.33 13.45 23.70
CA VAL A 78 20.72 13.38 23.20
C VAL A 78 21.47 12.23 23.89
N ILE A 79 22.21 11.46 23.11
CA ILE A 79 23.07 10.39 23.62
C ILE A 79 24.29 11.01 24.33
N SER A 80 24.55 10.57 25.56
CA SER A 80 25.69 11.06 26.35
C SER A 80 26.97 10.27 26.07
N ILE A 81 28.10 10.85 26.45
CA ILE A 81 29.42 10.22 26.30
C ILE A 81 29.52 8.96 27.17
N GLU A 82 28.93 8.97 28.37
CA GLU A 82 28.87 7.80 29.26
C GLU A 82 28.08 6.64 28.63
N GLU A 83 26.98 6.95 27.92
CA GLU A 83 26.18 5.95 27.21
C GLU A 83 26.97 5.34 26.04
N ILE A 84 27.73 6.15 25.30
CA ILE A 84 28.63 5.68 24.24
C ILE A 84 29.72 4.77 24.83
N ASN A 85 30.30 5.13 25.98
CA ASN A 85 31.32 4.29 26.62
C ASN A 85 30.74 2.94 27.09
N ARG A 86 29.51 2.94 27.64
CA ARG A 86 28.79 1.71 27.98
C ARG A 86 28.47 0.85 26.76
N LEU A 87 28.08 1.47 25.64
CA LEU A 87 27.85 0.78 24.37
C LEU A 87 29.13 0.09 23.88
N LYS A 88 30.27 0.80 23.90
CA LYS A 88 31.57 0.26 23.50
C LYS A 88 31.98 -0.92 24.36
N GLN A 89 31.84 -0.80 25.67
CA GLN A 89 32.10 -1.90 26.61
C GLN A 89 31.21 -3.11 26.31
N PHE A 90 29.89 -2.90 26.17
CA PHE A 90 28.95 -3.96 25.83
C PHE A 90 29.33 -4.69 24.54
N CYS A 91 29.71 -3.94 23.51
CA CYS A 91 30.12 -4.49 22.22
C CYS A 91 31.40 -5.32 22.33
N SER A 92 32.40 -4.83 23.06
CA SER A 92 33.66 -5.54 23.28
C SER A 92 33.49 -6.84 24.08
N GLU A 93 32.66 -6.85 25.12
CA GLU A 93 32.42 -8.03 25.96
C GLU A 93 31.65 -9.14 25.22
N ARG A 94 30.81 -8.76 24.25
CA ARG A 94 29.88 -9.68 23.57
C ARG A 94 30.20 -9.90 22.09
N SER A 95 31.33 -9.37 21.62
CA SER A 95 31.75 -9.46 20.21
C SER A 95 30.72 -8.92 19.21
N PHE A 96 30.02 -7.84 19.58
CA PHE A 96 29.21 -7.06 18.66
C PHE A 96 30.07 -6.01 17.97
N ASP A 97 29.79 -5.72 16.71
CA ASP A 97 30.40 -4.61 15.99
C ASP A 97 29.58 -3.34 16.17
N LEU A 98 30.30 -2.24 16.38
CA LEU A 98 29.74 -0.90 16.28
C LEU A 98 29.40 -0.61 14.82
N VAL A 99 28.22 -0.03 14.58
CA VAL A 99 27.79 0.42 13.24
C VAL A 99 27.71 1.94 13.22
N TYR A 100 27.05 2.55 14.19
CA TYR A 100 26.94 3.99 14.30
C TYR A 100 26.74 4.43 15.75
N TYR A 101 27.36 5.53 16.13
CA TYR A 101 27.02 6.38 17.27
C TYR A 101 27.57 7.79 16.98
N PRO A 102 27.14 8.84 17.70
CA PRO A 102 27.62 10.20 17.44
C PRO A 102 29.15 10.31 17.61
N GLY A 103 29.87 10.61 16.53
CA GLY A 103 31.33 10.72 16.54
C GLY A 103 32.12 9.42 16.31
N ILE A 104 31.48 8.37 15.78
CA ILE A 104 32.16 7.11 15.45
C ILE A 104 33.25 7.28 14.38
N SER A 105 34.37 6.56 14.53
CA SER A 105 35.42 6.45 13.51
C SER A 105 35.31 5.15 12.71
N GLU A 106 35.65 5.18 11.42
CA GLU A 106 35.74 3.98 10.57
C GLU A 106 36.73 2.92 11.12
N LYS A 107 37.71 3.32 11.95
CA LYS A 107 38.65 2.39 12.59
C LYS A 107 38.01 1.52 13.67
N GLU A 108 36.81 1.88 14.13
CA GLU A 108 36.12 1.21 15.24
C GLU A 108 35.11 0.16 14.77
N VAL A 109 34.79 0.12 13.48
CA VAL A 109 33.78 -0.77 12.90
C VAL A 109 34.41 -2.05 12.35
N ASN A 110 33.59 -3.09 12.14
CA ASN A 110 33.97 -4.32 11.44
C ASN A 110 35.18 -5.06 12.04
N ARG A 111 35.22 -5.18 13.38
CA ARG A 111 36.32 -5.78 14.15
C ARG A 111 36.08 -7.25 14.50
N PHE A 112 34.86 -7.63 14.85
CA PHE A 112 34.53 -8.97 15.35
C PHE A 112 33.88 -9.83 14.26
N ASN A 113 32.82 -9.34 13.63
CA ASN A 113 32.07 -10.04 12.58
C ASN A 113 32.47 -9.48 11.22
N ILE A 114 33.70 -9.79 10.80
CA ILE A 114 34.37 -9.19 9.65
C ILE A 114 33.62 -9.49 8.35
N GLN A 115 33.18 -8.43 7.69
CA GLN A 115 32.63 -8.43 6.34
C GLN A 115 33.66 -7.82 5.37
N GLN A 116 33.51 -8.11 4.07
CA GLN A 116 34.39 -7.55 3.02
C GLN A 116 34.47 -6.02 3.07
N ARG A 117 33.37 -5.35 3.43
CA ARG A 117 33.26 -3.90 3.64
C ARG A 117 32.29 -3.64 4.79
N PRO A 118 32.42 -2.54 5.55
CA PRO A 118 31.50 -2.19 6.61
C PRO A 118 30.21 -1.57 6.03
N TYR A 119 29.40 -2.37 5.32
CA TYR A 119 28.24 -1.90 4.55
C TYR A 119 27.26 -1.04 5.35
N LEU A 120 26.95 -1.45 6.59
CA LEU A 120 26.02 -0.73 7.45
C LEU A 120 26.60 0.61 7.93
N TYR A 121 27.91 0.69 8.23
CA TYR A 121 28.56 1.97 8.57
C TYR A 121 28.46 2.97 7.42
N HIS A 122 28.85 2.56 6.21
CA HIS A 122 28.76 3.45 5.04
C HIS A 122 27.32 3.88 4.75
N SER A 123 26.36 2.96 4.89
CA SER A 123 24.94 3.28 4.72
C SER A 123 24.46 4.28 5.78
N SER A 124 24.86 4.11 7.04
CA SER A 124 24.51 5.04 8.12
C SER A 124 25.10 6.43 7.90
N MET A 125 26.39 6.50 7.54
CA MET A 125 27.06 7.78 7.27
C MET A 125 26.45 8.51 6.07
N ALA A 126 26.11 7.77 5.00
CA ALA A 126 25.47 8.35 3.83
C ALA A 126 24.06 8.87 4.13
N LEU A 127 23.24 8.09 4.85
CA LEU A 127 21.86 8.44 5.19
C LEU A 127 21.76 9.61 6.17
N LEU A 128 22.70 9.73 7.13
CA LEU A 128 22.76 10.84 8.08
C LEU A 128 23.43 12.09 7.48
N GLY A 129 24.18 11.93 6.39
CA GLY A 129 24.86 13.02 5.70
C GLY A 129 23.97 13.78 4.72
N VAL A 130 24.55 14.79 4.07
CA VAL A 130 23.88 15.62 3.05
C VAL A 130 23.46 14.84 1.80
N GLU A 131 24.08 13.69 1.55
CA GLU A 131 23.83 12.82 0.39
C GLU A 131 22.72 11.80 0.64
N GLY A 132 22.03 11.82 1.79
CA GLY A 132 21.09 10.76 2.17
C GLY A 132 20.01 10.47 1.13
N LYS A 133 19.45 11.51 0.48
CA LYS A 133 18.47 11.33 -0.60
C LYS A 133 19.09 10.67 -1.84
N ALA A 134 20.24 11.14 -2.28
CA ALA A 134 20.96 10.57 -3.41
C ALA A 134 21.38 9.11 -3.13
N PHE A 135 21.73 8.80 -1.88
CA PHE A 135 22.00 7.43 -1.46
C PHE A 135 20.76 6.54 -1.59
N ILE A 136 19.59 6.98 -1.09
CA ILE A 136 18.32 6.24 -1.21
C ILE A 136 17.99 5.93 -2.68
N ASP A 137 18.11 6.93 -3.55
CA ASP A 137 17.79 6.80 -4.97
C ASP A 137 18.70 5.81 -5.69
N ASN A 138 20.02 5.90 -5.46
CA ASN A 138 21.03 5.09 -6.13
C ASN A 138 21.28 3.71 -5.47
N TYR A 139 20.74 3.46 -4.28
CA TYR A 139 20.93 2.18 -3.59
C TYR A 139 20.27 1.03 -4.37
N LYS A 140 20.85 -0.17 -4.31
CA LYS A 140 20.38 -1.35 -5.06
C LYS A 140 18.95 -1.79 -4.69
N PHE A 141 18.51 -1.48 -3.47
CA PHE A 141 17.20 -1.83 -2.94
C PHE A 141 16.35 -0.59 -2.67
N ASN A 142 15.03 -0.75 -2.69
CA ASN A 142 14.10 0.28 -2.25
C ASN A 142 14.18 0.45 -0.73
N ILE A 143 14.90 1.49 -0.31
CA ILE A 143 15.09 1.89 1.08
C ILE A 143 14.37 3.20 1.40
N GLU A 144 13.39 3.60 0.58
CA GLU A 144 12.54 4.75 0.89
C GLU A 144 11.81 4.52 2.24
N PRO A 145 11.69 5.56 3.09
CA PRO A 145 10.92 5.48 4.31
C PRO A 145 9.51 4.93 4.11
N ALA A 146 9.07 4.04 5.00
CA ALA A 146 7.71 3.50 4.97
C ALA A 146 6.74 4.43 5.70
N THR A 147 5.53 4.60 5.17
CA THR A 147 4.47 5.42 5.77
C THR A 147 3.20 4.60 5.96
N ASP A 148 2.23 5.09 6.73
CA ASP A 148 0.92 4.42 6.86
C ASP A 148 0.12 4.39 5.54
N ASP A 149 0.42 5.28 4.59
CA ASP A 149 -0.15 5.24 3.23
C ASP A 149 0.51 4.18 2.34
N ARG A 150 1.77 3.85 2.61
CA ARG A 150 2.54 2.79 1.92
C ARG A 150 3.24 1.90 2.95
N PRO A 151 2.49 1.07 3.72
CA PRO A 151 3.02 0.30 4.84
C PRO A 151 3.76 -0.97 4.39
N TYR A 152 4.55 -0.90 3.32
CA TYR A 152 5.27 -2.03 2.74
C TYR A 152 6.75 -1.95 3.07
N PHE A 153 7.06 -2.09 4.36
CA PHE A 153 8.45 -2.06 4.82
C PHE A 153 9.31 -3.12 4.12
N PHE A 154 8.81 -4.35 3.97
CA PHE A 154 9.50 -5.47 3.30
C PHE A 154 9.34 -5.48 1.78
N HIS A 155 9.21 -4.32 1.16
CA HIS A 155 9.29 -4.15 -0.29
C HIS A 155 10.59 -3.45 -0.63
N PHE A 156 11.58 -4.23 -1.06
CA PHE A 156 12.94 -3.80 -1.39
C PHE A 156 13.24 -3.85 -2.89
N PHE A 157 12.35 -4.42 -3.72
CA PHE A 157 12.56 -4.50 -5.17
C PHE A 157 12.60 -3.11 -5.84
N LYS A 158 13.54 -2.93 -6.78
CA LYS A 158 13.64 -1.77 -7.68
C LYS A 158 13.69 -2.27 -9.13
N TRP A 159 12.92 -1.63 -10.02
CA TRP A 159 12.91 -1.99 -11.44
C TRP A 159 14.28 -1.79 -12.12
N GLN A 160 15.04 -0.80 -11.69
CA GLN A 160 16.37 -0.49 -12.22
C GLN A 160 17.38 -1.63 -11.99
N THR A 161 17.19 -2.45 -10.94
CA THR A 161 18.09 -3.57 -10.63
C THR A 161 17.66 -4.88 -11.27
N LEU A 162 16.54 -4.91 -11.99
CA LEU A 162 16.05 -6.12 -12.68
C LEU A 162 17.08 -6.71 -13.68
N PRO A 163 17.76 -5.92 -14.54
CA PRO A 163 18.75 -6.48 -15.46
C PRO A 163 19.94 -7.15 -14.75
N GLU A 164 20.44 -6.52 -13.68
CA GLU A 164 21.52 -7.08 -12.85
C GLU A 164 21.07 -8.40 -12.21
N ILE A 165 19.86 -8.43 -11.65
CA ILE A 165 19.29 -9.65 -11.05
C ILE A 165 19.15 -10.78 -12.08
N LEU A 166 18.66 -10.47 -13.29
CA LEU A 166 18.52 -11.46 -14.36
C LEU A 166 19.88 -12.02 -14.78
N SER A 167 20.93 -11.19 -14.82
CA SER A 167 22.29 -11.64 -15.13
C SER A 167 22.91 -12.55 -14.05
N LEU A 168 22.39 -12.50 -12.83
CA LEU A 168 22.86 -13.28 -11.69
C LEU A 168 21.97 -14.50 -11.38
N LEU A 169 20.93 -14.76 -12.18
CA LEU A 169 20.02 -15.90 -11.99
C LEU A 169 20.76 -17.25 -11.97
N ASP A 170 21.72 -17.42 -12.88
CA ASP A 170 22.51 -18.66 -13.02
C ASP A 170 23.44 -18.90 -11.82
N SER A 171 23.76 -17.86 -11.06
CA SER A 171 24.66 -17.90 -9.89
C SER A 171 23.93 -17.91 -8.55
N GLY A 172 22.61 -18.14 -8.53
CA GLY A 172 21.81 -18.16 -7.30
C GLY A 172 21.20 -16.81 -6.90
N GLY A 173 21.14 -15.83 -7.81
CA GLY A 173 20.50 -14.53 -7.61
C GLY A 173 18.99 -14.59 -7.29
N ILE A 174 18.37 -15.77 -7.41
CA ILE A 174 16.99 -16.05 -6.98
C ILE A 174 16.76 -15.77 -5.49
N PHE A 175 17.77 -15.92 -4.63
CA PHE A 175 17.63 -15.58 -3.21
C PHE A 175 17.62 -14.06 -2.94
N LEU A 176 18.19 -13.26 -3.85
CA LEU A 176 18.14 -11.80 -3.80
C LEU A 176 16.81 -11.26 -4.32
N LEU A 177 16.15 -12.02 -5.20
CA LEU A 177 14.81 -11.73 -5.69
C LEU A 177 13.81 -11.78 -4.53
N GLU A 178 13.12 -10.66 -4.29
CA GLU A 178 11.86 -10.68 -3.58
C GLU A 178 10.80 -11.38 -4.44
N SER A 179 10.88 -12.71 -4.49
CA SER A 179 10.11 -13.56 -5.41
C SER A 179 8.64 -13.17 -5.46
N GLY A 180 8.03 -12.84 -4.33
CA GLY A 180 6.62 -12.54 -4.32
C GLY A 180 6.18 -11.24 -5.03
N TYR A 181 7.03 -10.21 -5.22
CA TYR A 181 6.63 -9.04 -6.03
C TYR A 181 6.59 -9.43 -7.52
N LEU A 182 7.58 -10.18 -7.99
CA LEU A 182 7.56 -10.74 -9.34
C LEU A 182 6.46 -11.79 -9.51
N LEU A 183 6.14 -12.58 -8.49
CA LEU A 183 4.99 -13.49 -8.53
C LEU A 183 3.70 -12.70 -8.68
N LEU A 184 3.53 -11.55 -8.01
CA LEU A 184 2.36 -10.68 -8.20
C LEU A 184 2.26 -10.14 -9.64
N ILE A 185 3.38 -9.79 -10.26
CA ILE A 185 3.41 -9.37 -11.66
C ILE A 185 3.06 -10.54 -12.59
N ALA A 186 3.64 -11.72 -12.35
CA ALA A 186 3.36 -12.92 -13.11
C ALA A 186 1.88 -13.33 -12.98
N THR A 187 1.29 -13.25 -11.78
CA THR A 187 -0.13 -13.52 -11.57
C THR A 187 -1.00 -12.46 -12.22
N LEU A 188 -0.59 -11.18 -12.26
CA LEU A 188 -1.29 -10.15 -13.03
C LEU A 188 -1.31 -10.49 -14.53
N LEU A 189 -0.17 -10.88 -15.10
CA LEU A 189 -0.09 -11.28 -16.51
C LEU A 189 -0.96 -12.52 -16.79
N GLN A 190 -0.91 -13.52 -15.92
CA GLN A 190 -1.77 -14.71 -15.99
C GLN A 190 -3.25 -14.35 -15.89
N ALA A 191 -3.63 -13.45 -14.98
CA ALA A 191 -5.00 -12.99 -14.79
C ALA A 191 -5.52 -12.23 -16.03
N ILE A 192 -4.68 -11.38 -16.63
CA ILE A 192 -5.00 -10.68 -17.89
C ILE A 192 -5.20 -11.71 -19.02
N LEU A 193 -4.27 -12.64 -19.20
CA LEU A 193 -4.37 -13.68 -20.23
C LEU A 193 -5.62 -14.55 -20.02
N ALA A 194 -5.87 -15.00 -18.78
CA ALA A 194 -7.04 -15.81 -18.45
C ALA A 194 -8.35 -15.04 -18.66
N SER A 195 -8.42 -13.75 -18.29
CA SER A 195 -9.60 -12.91 -18.52
C SER A 195 -9.87 -12.71 -20.01
N LEU A 196 -8.81 -12.51 -20.80
CA LEU A 196 -8.92 -12.40 -22.25
C LEU A 196 -9.38 -13.70 -22.90
N LEU A 197 -8.81 -14.84 -22.51
CA LEU A 197 -9.09 -16.15 -23.12
C LEU A 197 -10.43 -16.75 -22.68
N LEU A 198 -10.78 -16.63 -21.39
CA LEU A 198 -11.96 -17.31 -20.83
C LEU A 198 -13.22 -16.45 -20.85
N ILE A 199 -13.09 -15.13 -20.85
CA ILE A 199 -14.25 -14.22 -20.76
C ILE A 199 -14.38 -13.37 -22.02
N ALA A 200 -13.33 -12.64 -22.41
CA ALA A 200 -13.42 -11.71 -23.55
C ALA A 200 -13.52 -12.43 -24.91
N LEU A 201 -12.76 -13.50 -25.11
CA LEU A 201 -12.70 -14.24 -26.38
C LEU A 201 -14.03 -14.93 -26.74
N PRO A 202 -14.70 -15.69 -25.86
CA PRO A 202 -15.99 -16.31 -26.19
C PRO A 202 -17.07 -15.28 -26.52
N LEU A 203 -17.12 -14.18 -25.77
CA LEU A 203 -18.06 -13.08 -26.04
C LEU A 203 -17.81 -12.46 -27.42
N TRP A 204 -16.55 -12.26 -27.78
CA TRP A 204 -16.17 -11.73 -29.09
C TRP A 204 -16.49 -12.67 -30.25
N LEU A 205 -16.22 -13.96 -30.11
CA LEU A 205 -16.50 -14.97 -31.15
C LEU A 205 -18.01 -15.15 -31.37
N TRP A 206 -18.82 -15.05 -30.31
CA TRP A 206 -20.27 -15.23 -30.39
C TRP A 206 -21.07 -13.94 -30.55
N LYS A 207 -20.40 -12.81 -30.84
CA LYS A 207 -21.06 -11.51 -31.04
C LYS A 207 -22.14 -11.51 -32.13
N SER A 208 -21.94 -12.29 -33.21
CA SER A 208 -22.92 -12.36 -34.31
C SER A 208 -24.17 -13.17 -33.92
N LYS A 209 -24.00 -14.23 -33.12
CA LYS A 209 -25.11 -15.02 -32.56
C LYS A 209 -25.91 -14.23 -31.52
N LEU A 210 -25.28 -13.27 -30.85
CA LEU A 210 -25.92 -12.36 -29.88
C LEU A 210 -26.66 -11.19 -30.56
N GLY A 211 -26.73 -11.13 -31.89
CA GLY A 211 -27.50 -10.10 -32.61
C GLY A 211 -26.89 -8.70 -32.58
N ILE A 212 -25.58 -8.59 -32.32
CA ILE A 212 -24.88 -7.31 -32.17
C ILE A 212 -24.47 -6.79 -33.56
N LYS A 213 -25.11 -5.71 -34.02
CA LYS A 213 -24.67 -5.00 -35.23
C LYS A 213 -23.37 -4.22 -34.94
N PRO A 214 -22.28 -4.41 -35.70
CA PRO A 214 -21.04 -3.65 -35.50
C PRO A 214 -21.25 -2.18 -35.88
N GLY A 215 -20.69 -1.24 -35.09
CA GLY A 215 -20.41 0.13 -35.59
C GLY A 215 -20.99 1.33 -34.84
N SER A 216 -21.62 1.21 -33.66
CA SER A 216 -22.03 2.41 -32.91
C SER A 216 -21.05 2.74 -31.77
N GLY A 217 -20.64 4.01 -31.65
CA GLY A 217 -19.82 4.51 -30.52
C GLY A 217 -20.48 4.37 -29.13
N ARG A 218 -21.72 3.83 -29.05
CA ARG A 218 -22.35 3.42 -27.78
C ARG A 218 -21.72 2.13 -27.23
N HIS A 219 -21.21 1.23 -28.06
CA HIS A 219 -20.58 0.00 -27.57
C HIS A 219 -19.34 0.31 -26.75
N LEU A 220 -18.42 1.12 -27.30
CA LEU A 220 -17.18 1.50 -26.60
C LEU A 220 -17.46 2.19 -25.26
N ARG A 221 -18.44 3.10 -25.21
CA ARG A 221 -18.86 3.74 -23.94
C ARG A 221 -19.33 2.73 -22.91
N LEU A 222 -20.11 1.73 -23.32
CA LEU A 222 -20.59 0.67 -22.45
C LEU A 222 -19.43 -0.22 -21.98
N LEU A 223 -18.48 -0.57 -22.86
CA LEU A 223 -17.28 -1.33 -22.47
C LEU A 223 -16.49 -0.58 -21.41
N VAL A 224 -16.17 0.69 -21.67
CA VAL A 224 -15.41 1.56 -20.75
C VAL A 224 -16.16 1.71 -19.44
N TYR A 225 -17.49 1.92 -19.48
CA TYR A 225 -18.32 2.06 -18.29
C TYR A 225 -18.19 0.87 -17.34
N PHE A 226 -18.48 -0.35 -17.80
CA PHE A 226 -18.45 -1.54 -16.94
C PHE A 226 -17.02 -1.95 -16.54
N PHE A 227 -16.03 -1.71 -17.41
CA PHE A 227 -14.63 -1.92 -17.07
C PHE A 227 -14.18 -0.99 -15.93
N CYS A 228 -14.48 0.31 -16.05
CA CYS A 228 -14.16 1.29 -15.02
C CYS A 228 -14.87 0.99 -13.70
N LEU A 229 -16.15 0.58 -13.71
CA LEU A 229 -16.85 0.19 -12.49
C LEU A 229 -16.21 -1.03 -11.79
N GLY A 230 -15.88 -2.08 -12.54
CA GLY A 230 -15.26 -3.29 -12.00
C GLY A 230 -13.88 -3.03 -11.38
N LEU A 231 -13.10 -2.11 -11.98
CA LEU A 231 -11.84 -1.64 -11.39
C LEU A 231 -12.07 -0.78 -10.15
N ALA A 232 -12.88 0.28 -10.28
CA ALA A 232 -13.03 1.32 -9.26
C ALA A 232 -13.62 0.78 -7.95
N PHE A 233 -14.61 -0.12 -8.04
CA PHE A 233 -15.21 -0.73 -6.86
C PHE A 233 -14.16 -1.47 -6.03
N LEU A 234 -13.39 -2.34 -6.67
CA LEU A 234 -12.40 -3.17 -6.00
C LEU A 234 -11.18 -2.36 -5.54
N PHE A 235 -10.80 -1.30 -6.24
CA PHE A 235 -9.72 -0.41 -5.78
C PHE A 235 -10.07 0.26 -4.45
N ILE A 236 -11.29 0.81 -4.32
CA ILE A 236 -11.75 1.39 -3.05
C ILE A 236 -11.87 0.30 -1.98
N GLU A 237 -12.53 -0.82 -2.30
CA GLU A 237 -12.74 -1.90 -1.33
C GLU A 237 -11.41 -2.42 -0.77
N ILE A 238 -10.41 -2.70 -1.63
CA ILE A 238 -9.10 -3.18 -1.21
C ILE A 238 -8.35 -2.11 -0.41
N ALA A 239 -8.35 -0.84 -0.86
CA ALA A 239 -7.71 0.25 -0.12
C ALA A 239 -8.29 0.38 1.31
N PHE A 240 -9.60 0.24 1.44
CA PHE A 240 -10.28 0.28 2.74
C PHE A 240 -9.98 -0.95 3.57
N ILE A 241 -10.00 -2.17 3.01
CA ILE A 241 -9.60 -3.37 3.74
C ILE A 241 -8.24 -3.14 4.38
N GLN A 242 -7.26 -2.68 3.61
CA GLN A 242 -5.89 -2.51 4.09
C GLN A 242 -5.78 -1.39 5.14
N LYS A 243 -6.33 -0.20 4.88
CA LYS A 243 -6.37 0.89 5.86
C LYS A 243 -7.03 0.48 7.18
N PHE A 244 -8.10 -0.31 7.13
CA PHE A 244 -8.80 -0.77 8.33
C PHE A 244 -8.08 -1.91 9.07
N ILE A 245 -7.03 -2.53 8.52
CA ILE A 245 -6.14 -3.43 9.28
C ILE A 245 -5.50 -2.67 10.44
N LEU A 246 -5.08 -1.41 10.22
CA LEU A 246 -4.52 -0.55 11.26
C LEU A 246 -5.55 -0.27 12.38
N ILE A 247 -6.79 0.03 12.01
CA ILE A 247 -7.87 0.38 12.96
C ILE A 247 -8.35 -0.86 13.74
N LEU A 248 -8.50 -1.99 13.06
CA LEU A 248 -9.08 -3.22 13.63
C LEU A 248 -8.02 -4.20 14.17
N HIS A 249 -6.73 -3.84 14.06
CA HIS A 249 -5.57 -4.55 14.63
C HIS A 249 -5.33 -5.98 14.11
N HIS A 250 -6.19 -6.49 13.23
CA HIS A 250 -6.09 -7.85 12.72
C HIS A 250 -6.59 -7.96 11.28
N PRO A 251 -5.81 -8.54 10.35
CA PRO A 251 -6.21 -8.70 8.95
C PRO A 251 -7.53 -9.46 8.77
N LEU A 252 -7.72 -10.56 9.49
CA LEU A 252 -8.96 -11.35 9.38
C LEU A 252 -10.22 -10.57 9.78
N TYR A 253 -10.14 -9.75 10.83
CA TYR A 253 -11.27 -8.93 11.25
C TYR A 253 -11.52 -7.78 10.29
N ALA A 254 -10.47 -7.13 9.80
CA ALA A 254 -10.60 -6.08 8.81
C ALA A 254 -11.27 -6.57 7.53
N ILE A 255 -10.78 -7.67 6.95
CA ILE A 255 -11.37 -8.28 5.75
C ILE A 255 -12.85 -8.60 6.00
N THR A 256 -13.18 -9.27 7.10
CA THR A 256 -14.56 -9.71 7.37
C THR A 256 -15.51 -8.53 7.54
N VAL A 257 -15.14 -7.54 8.35
CA VAL A 257 -16.01 -6.40 8.68
C VAL A 257 -16.17 -5.49 7.47
N VAL A 258 -15.07 -5.19 6.78
CA VAL A 258 -15.06 -4.28 5.63
C VAL A 258 -15.84 -4.89 4.46
N LEU A 259 -15.57 -6.15 4.10
CA LEU A 259 -16.31 -6.83 3.04
C LEU A 259 -17.79 -6.96 3.37
N CYS A 260 -18.15 -7.36 4.61
CA CYS A 260 -19.54 -7.48 5.01
C CYS A 260 -20.27 -6.14 4.91
N ALA A 261 -19.67 -5.05 5.42
CA ALA A 261 -20.23 -3.72 5.33
C ALA A 261 -20.38 -3.23 3.88
N PHE A 262 -19.36 -3.40 3.04
CA PHE A 262 -19.43 -3.03 1.63
C PHE A 262 -20.50 -3.83 0.88
N LEU A 263 -20.54 -5.15 1.03
CA LEU A 263 -21.47 -6.00 0.29
C LEU A 263 -22.93 -5.79 0.72
N LEU A 264 -23.20 -5.70 2.03
CA LEU A 264 -24.56 -5.42 2.52
C LEU A 264 -25.04 -4.03 2.09
N SER A 265 -24.16 -3.04 2.22
CA SER A 265 -24.52 -1.66 1.86
C SER A 265 -24.66 -1.49 0.35
N ALA A 266 -23.76 -2.07 -0.45
CA ALA A 266 -23.87 -2.07 -1.91
C ALA A 266 -25.12 -2.82 -2.39
N GLY A 267 -25.50 -3.92 -1.73
CA GLY A 267 -26.77 -4.61 -1.97
C GLY A 267 -27.99 -3.71 -1.71
N ALA A 268 -28.00 -2.98 -0.59
CA ALA A 268 -29.04 -2.02 -0.26
C ALA A 268 -29.11 -0.87 -1.28
N GLY A 269 -27.95 -0.33 -1.67
CA GLY A 269 -27.83 0.72 -2.69
C GLY A 269 -28.33 0.26 -4.06
N SER A 270 -27.97 -0.96 -4.45
CA SER A 270 -28.44 -1.60 -5.68
C SER A 270 -29.97 -1.75 -5.70
N SER A 271 -30.58 -2.15 -4.58
CA SER A 271 -32.04 -2.21 -4.47
C SER A 271 -32.70 -0.81 -4.59
N PHE A 272 -32.14 0.18 -3.90
CA PHE A 272 -32.62 1.56 -3.95
C PHE A 272 -32.50 2.18 -5.35
N SER A 273 -31.47 1.79 -6.10
CA SER A 273 -31.21 2.27 -7.46
C SER A 273 -32.40 2.07 -8.42
N LYS A 274 -33.26 1.07 -8.17
CA LYS A 274 -34.48 0.83 -8.95
C LYS A 274 -35.40 2.05 -8.96
N LYS A 275 -35.54 2.73 -7.81
CA LYS A 275 -36.37 3.94 -7.68
C LYS A 275 -35.81 5.10 -8.51
N LEU A 276 -34.48 5.25 -8.51
CA LEU A 276 -33.78 6.28 -9.27
C LEU A 276 -33.76 6.00 -10.78
N SER A 277 -33.75 4.73 -11.19
CA SER A 277 -33.67 4.30 -12.59
C SER A 277 -34.88 4.68 -13.46
N HIS A 278 -35.97 5.15 -12.84
CA HIS A 278 -37.14 5.66 -13.56
C HIS A 278 -36.89 7.04 -14.19
N ASN A 279 -35.93 7.82 -13.70
CA ASN A 279 -35.61 9.12 -14.26
C ASN A 279 -34.50 8.98 -15.33
N PRO A 280 -34.74 9.40 -16.60
CA PRO A 280 -33.78 9.22 -17.69
C PRO A 280 -32.58 10.18 -17.66
N ALA A 281 -32.57 11.16 -16.74
CA ALA A 281 -31.54 12.18 -16.66
C ALA A 281 -30.16 11.59 -16.27
N LYS A 282 -29.10 12.02 -16.96
CA LYS A 282 -27.71 11.70 -16.57
C LYS A 282 -27.36 12.19 -15.16
N SER A 283 -28.08 13.19 -14.65
CA SER A 283 -27.93 13.69 -13.27
C SER A 283 -28.10 12.59 -12.21
N VAL A 284 -28.81 11.50 -12.54
CA VAL A 284 -29.10 10.43 -11.58
C VAL A 284 -27.85 9.62 -11.20
N ILE A 285 -26.88 9.45 -12.12
CA ILE A 285 -25.61 8.78 -11.79
C ILE A 285 -24.56 9.74 -11.22
N MET A 286 -24.64 11.03 -11.56
CA MET A 286 -23.69 12.03 -11.06
C MET A 286 -23.78 12.17 -9.54
N LEU A 287 -24.98 12.09 -8.96
CA LEU A 287 -25.15 12.21 -7.52
C LEU A 287 -24.42 11.09 -6.74
N PRO A 288 -24.65 9.78 -6.99
CA PRO A 288 -23.87 8.72 -6.35
C PRO A 288 -22.37 8.87 -6.57
N VAL A 289 -21.93 9.20 -7.79
CA VAL A 289 -20.49 9.36 -8.09
C VAL A 289 -19.88 10.56 -7.38
N ALA A 290 -20.61 11.68 -7.26
CA ALA A 290 -20.18 12.83 -6.50
C ALA A 290 -20.05 12.48 -5.00
N VAL A 291 -21.03 11.77 -4.43
CA VAL A 291 -20.97 11.33 -3.03
C VAL A 291 -19.80 10.37 -2.81
N ILE A 292 -19.57 9.40 -3.69
CA ILE A 292 -18.40 8.50 -3.64
C ILE A 292 -17.11 9.31 -3.64
N SER A 293 -17.00 10.28 -4.56
CA SER A 293 -15.80 11.10 -4.71
C SER A 293 -15.53 11.94 -3.46
N VAL A 294 -16.55 12.66 -2.97
CA VAL A 294 -16.44 13.52 -1.78
C VAL A 294 -16.11 12.68 -0.55
N LEU A 295 -16.85 11.60 -0.29
CA LEU A 295 -16.60 10.75 0.87
C LEU A 295 -15.20 10.11 0.80
N SER A 296 -14.78 9.61 -0.35
CA SER A 296 -13.46 8.99 -0.52
C SER A 296 -12.32 10.00 -0.30
N ILE A 297 -12.47 11.23 -0.80
CA ILE A 297 -11.50 12.32 -0.57
C ILE A 297 -11.47 12.69 0.91
N CYS A 298 -12.63 12.92 1.53
CA CYS A 298 -12.73 13.24 2.95
C CYS A 298 -12.10 12.14 3.82
N TYR A 299 -12.34 10.87 3.50
CA TYR A 299 -11.73 9.74 4.21
C TYR A 299 -10.22 9.66 3.98
N SER A 300 -9.74 9.91 2.76
CA SER A 300 -8.31 9.84 2.49
C SER A 300 -7.55 10.96 3.21
N LEU A 301 -8.09 12.18 3.25
CA LEU A 301 -7.47 13.33 3.92
C LEU A 301 -7.63 13.27 5.45
N GLY A 302 -8.78 12.80 5.94
CA GLY A 302 -9.07 12.70 7.37
C GLY A 302 -8.60 11.40 8.02
N PHE A 303 -7.93 10.51 7.29
CA PHE A 303 -7.64 9.15 7.74
C PHE A 303 -6.83 9.12 9.05
N GLU A 304 -5.83 9.98 9.20
CA GLU A 304 -4.98 10.04 10.39
C GLU A 304 -5.78 10.47 11.65
N SER A 305 -6.64 11.48 11.51
CA SER A 305 -7.50 11.95 12.60
C SER A 305 -8.54 10.90 12.99
N ILE A 306 -9.18 10.27 12.00
CA ILE A 306 -10.14 9.18 12.21
C ILE A 306 -9.46 8.01 12.94
N THR A 307 -8.27 7.63 12.48
CA THR A 307 -7.52 6.52 13.07
C THR A 307 -7.12 6.83 14.50
N THR A 308 -6.60 8.02 14.78
CA THR A 308 -6.19 8.41 16.14
C THR A 308 -7.38 8.38 17.10
N PHE A 309 -8.52 8.96 16.71
CA PHE A 309 -9.75 8.88 17.50
C PHE A 309 -10.21 7.44 17.73
N LEU A 310 -10.24 6.60 16.69
CA LEU A 310 -10.71 5.21 16.83
C LEU A 310 -9.76 4.34 17.66
N LEU A 311 -8.44 4.57 17.55
CA LEU A 311 -7.44 3.86 18.35
C LEU A 311 -7.56 4.20 19.85
N GLU A 312 -8.04 5.38 20.22
CA GLU A 312 -8.29 5.75 21.62
C GLU A 312 -9.60 5.15 22.19
N THR A 313 -10.52 4.74 21.32
CA THR A 313 -11.81 4.13 21.73
C THR A 313 -11.71 2.62 21.97
N GLY A 314 -12.68 2.06 22.69
CA GLY A 314 -12.75 0.62 23.01
C GLY A 314 -12.90 -0.30 21.80
N ASN A 315 -12.72 -1.62 22.01
CA ASN A 315 -12.74 -2.60 20.92
C ASN A 315 -14.06 -2.63 20.14
N LEU A 316 -15.21 -2.65 20.83
CA LEU A 316 -16.54 -2.72 20.20
C LEU A 316 -16.87 -1.47 19.37
N THR A 317 -16.49 -0.28 19.86
CA THR A 317 -16.75 0.99 19.17
C THR A 317 -15.99 1.07 17.85
N ARG A 318 -14.79 0.51 17.76
CA ARG A 318 -14.01 0.49 16.51
C ARG A 318 -14.77 -0.23 15.38
N TYR A 319 -15.39 -1.37 15.68
CA TYR A 319 -16.19 -2.12 14.70
C TYR A 319 -17.42 -1.33 14.24
N VAL A 320 -18.18 -0.78 15.19
CA VAL A 320 -19.41 -0.03 14.89
C VAL A 320 -19.10 1.20 14.05
N PHE A 321 -18.10 2.00 14.43
CA PHE A 321 -17.70 3.16 13.66
C PHE A 321 -17.13 2.79 12.30
N SER A 322 -16.38 1.68 12.19
CA SER A 322 -15.90 1.20 10.88
C SER A 322 -17.05 0.88 9.93
N ILE A 323 -18.05 0.16 10.40
CA ILE A 323 -19.26 -0.15 9.62
C ILE A 323 -19.98 1.16 9.24
N LEU A 324 -20.12 2.10 10.18
CA LEU A 324 -20.79 3.37 9.95
C LEU A 324 -20.06 4.25 8.92
N LEU A 325 -18.73 4.22 8.89
CA LEU A 325 -17.93 4.94 7.88
C LEU A 325 -18.04 4.29 6.49
N ILE A 326 -18.06 2.96 6.43
CA ILE A 326 -18.11 2.23 5.15
C ILE A 326 -19.51 2.26 4.53
N THR A 327 -20.56 2.24 5.36
CA THR A 327 -21.94 2.09 4.90
C THR A 327 -22.36 3.15 3.86
N PRO A 328 -22.20 4.46 4.08
CA PRO A 328 -22.61 5.48 3.10
C PRO A 328 -21.88 5.35 1.76
N LEU A 329 -20.58 5.02 1.82
CA LEU A 329 -19.74 4.82 0.65
C LEU A 329 -20.17 3.58 -0.14
N GLY A 330 -20.30 2.43 0.53
CA GLY A 330 -20.77 1.18 -0.07
C GLY A 330 -22.17 1.30 -0.68
N PHE A 331 -23.06 2.04 -0.03
CA PHE A 331 -24.42 2.29 -0.51
C PHE A 331 -24.41 2.99 -1.87
N CYS A 332 -23.62 4.06 -1.99
CA CYS A 332 -23.50 4.79 -3.25
C CYS A 332 -22.77 3.96 -4.33
N MET A 333 -21.73 3.22 -3.96
CA MET A 333 -20.97 2.35 -4.88
C MET A 333 -21.82 1.22 -5.48
N GLY A 334 -22.87 0.78 -4.78
CA GLY A 334 -23.79 -0.26 -5.27
C GLY A 334 -24.79 0.20 -6.33
N MET A 335 -24.93 1.51 -6.58
CA MET A 335 -25.97 2.04 -7.49
C MET A 335 -25.60 2.06 -8.99
N PRO A 336 -24.37 2.41 -9.42
CA PRO A 336 -24.06 2.62 -10.83
C PRO A 336 -24.34 1.40 -11.72
N PHE A 337 -23.91 0.21 -11.29
CA PHE A 337 -24.05 -1.03 -12.07
C PHE A 337 -25.51 -1.38 -12.42
N PRO A 338 -26.45 -1.52 -11.44
CA PRO A 338 -27.85 -1.83 -11.74
C PRO A 338 -28.56 -0.71 -12.52
N MET A 339 -28.19 0.56 -12.32
CA MET A 339 -28.77 1.68 -13.08
C MET A 339 -28.45 1.59 -14.57
N ALA A 340 -27.19 1.30 -14.92
CA ALA A 340 -26.80 1.11 -16.31
C ALA A 340 -27.50 -0.12 -16.91
N LEU A 341 -27.59 -1.21 -16.16
CA LEU A 341 -28.25 -2.43 -16.61
C LEU A 341 -29.75 -2.23 -16.90
N ALA A 342 -30.45 -1.46 -16.05
CA ALA A 342 -31.87 -1.11 -16.26
C ALA A 342 -32.13 -0.25 -17.51
N ARG A 343 -31.12 0.51 -17.96
CA ARG A 343 -31.20 1.30 -19.19
C ARG A 343 -30.85 0.48 -20.44
N ILE A 344 -29.87 -0.40 -20.31
CA ILE A 344 -29.46 -1.33 -21.38
C ILE A 344 -30.58 -2.34 -21.68
N SER A 345 -31.28 -2.84 -20.66
CA SER A 345 -32.39 -3.77 -20.86
C SER A 345 -33.53 -3.19 -21.70
N LYS A 346 -33.75 -1.88 -21.63
CA LYS A 346 -34.76 -1.15 -22.42
C LYS A 346 -34.31 -0.83 -23.84
N THR A 347 -33.01 -0.63 -24.06
CA THR A 347 -32.48 -0.10 -25.33
C THR A 347 -31.82 -1.17 -26.19
N THR A 348 -30.96 -2.00 -25.60
CA THR A 348 -30.17 -3.04 -26.29
C THR A 348 -29.90 -4.23 -25.36
N PRO A 349 -30.89 -5.10 -25.12
CA PRO A 349 -30.75 -6.23 -24.19
C PRO A 349 -29.65 -7.24 -24.58
N ALA A 350 -29.31 -7.32 -25.88
CA ALA A 350 -28.20 -8.12 -26.41
C ALA A 350 -26.82 -7.80 -25.79
N LEU A 351 -26.65 -6.61 -25.18
CA LEU A 351 -25.39 -6.17 -24.57
C LEU A 351 -25.23 -6.54 -23.09
N ILE A 352 -26.26 -7.13 -22.47
CA ILE A 352 -26.21 -7.51 -21.05
C ILE A 352 -25.08 -8.54 -20.77
N PRO A 353 -24.90 -9.62 -21.56
CA PRO A 353 -23.80 -10.57 -21.31
C PRO A 353 -22.41 -9.92 -21.41
N TRP A 354 -22.26 -8.95 -22.31
CA TRP A 354 -21.01 -8.19 -22.46
C TRP A 354 -20.73 -7.33 -21.24
N ALA A 355 -21.74 -6.62 -20.72
CA ALA A 355 -21.61 -5.81 -19.50
C ALA A 355 -21.07 -6.65 -18.32
N TRP A 356 -21.66 -7.84 -18.11
CA TRP A 356 -21.22 -8.77 -17.07
C TRP A 356 -19.81 -9.31 -17.32
N GLY A 357 -19.51 -9.73 -18.54
CA GLY A 357 -18.19 -10.27 -18.88
C GLY A 357 -17.06 -9.25 -18.67
N ILE A 358 -17.25 -8.02 -19.12
CA ILE A 358 -16.22 -6.98 -19.00
C ILE A 358 -16.01 -6.57 -17.55
N ASN A 359 -17.10 -6.42 -16.79
CA ASN A 359 -17.00 -6.16 -15.37
C ASN A 359 -16.26 -7.31 -14.66
N GLY A 360 -16.57 -8.56 -15.01
CA GLY A 360 -15.87 -9.75 -14.51
C GLY A 360 -14.37 -9.74 -14.83
N CYS A 361 -13.98 -9.45 -16.08
CA CYS A 361 -12.58 -9.28 -16.46
C CYS A 361 -11.89 -8.20 -15.63
N ALA A 362 -12.52 -7.03 -15.53
CA ALA A 362 -11.98 -5.91 -14.76
C ALA A 362 -11.79 -6.29 -13.31
N SER A 363 -12.74 -7.01 -12.71
CA SER A 363 -12.66 -7.43 -11.31
C SER A 363 -11.54 -8.41 -11.01
N VAL A 364 -11.27 -9.35 -11.92
CA VAL A 364 -10.14 -10.29 -11.75
C VAL A 364 -8.81 -9.56 -11.84
N ILE A 365 -8.68 -8.63 -12.78
CA ILE A 365 -7.46 -7.82 -12.97
C ILE A 365 -7.26 -6.85 -11.81
N SER A 366 -8.33 -6.21 -11.32
CA SER A 366 -8.24 -5.15 -10.32
C SER A 366 -7.73 -5.63 -8.98
N ALA A 367 -8.05 -6.86 -8.56
CA ALA A 367 -7.60 -7.39 -7.28
C ALA A 367 -6.07 -7.37 -7.16
N ILE A 368 -5.37 -7.82 -8.20
CA ILE A 368 -3.90 -7.86 -8.22
C ILE A 368 -3.32 -6.48 -8.53
N LEU A 369 -3.94 -5.76 -9.48
CA LEU A 369 -3.50 -4.43 -9.87
C LEU A 369 -3.59 -3.42 -8.71
N ALA A 370 -4.63 -3.50 -7.88
CA ALA A 370 -4.80 -2.67 -6.69
C ALA A 370 -3.63 -2.85 -5.72
N THR A 371 -3.25 -4.10 -5.41
CA THR A 371 -2.11 -4.39 -4.55
C THR A 371 -0.81 -3.85 -5.13
N LEU A 372 -0.56 -4.01 -6.43
CA LEU A 372 0.65 -3.48 -7.08
C LEU A 372 0.71 -1.95 -7.04
N ILE A 373 -0.42 -1.28 -7.28
CA ILE A 373 -0.52 0.19 -7.19
C ILE A 373 -0.30 0.65 -5.75
N ALA A 374 -0.93 0.01 -4.77
CA ALA A 374 -0.74 0.33 -3.35
C ALA A 374 0.73 0.15 -2.92
N MET A 375 1.38 -0.94 -3.36
CA MET A 375 2.79 -1.20 -3.06
C MET A 375 3.74 -0.16 -3.65
N GLN A 376 3.44 0.37 -4.84
CA GLN A 376 4.32 1.31 -5.53
C GLN A 376 4.04 2.77 -5.18
N PHE A 377 2.77 3.14 -5.09
CA PHE A 377 2.30 4.53 -5.02
C PHE A 377 1.48 4.86 -3.77
N GLY A 378 1.13 3.86 -2.95
CA GLY A 378 0.35 4.05 -1.73
C GLY A 378 -1.16 4.00 -1.93
N PHE A 379 -1.90 3.94 -0.83
CA PHE A 379 -3.35 3.83 -0.82
C PHE A 379 -4.05 5.10 -1.32
N THR A 380 -3.47 6.27 -1.05
CA THR A 380 -4.05 7.54 -1.48
C THR A 380 -4.13 7.60 -3.00
N VAL A 381 -3.05 7.24 -3.70
CA VAL A 381 -3.05 7.18 -5.18
C VAL A 381 -4.06 6.15 -5.69
N LEU A 382 -4.15 4.98 -5.05
CA LEU A 382 -5.13 3.95 -5.41
C LEU A 382 -6.58 4.47 -5.32
N VAL A 383 -6.92 5.18 -4.24
CA VAL A 383 -8.25 5.77 -4.04
C VAL A 383 -8.53 6.87 -5.07
N PHE A 384 -7.58 7.77 -5.33
CA PHE A 384 -7.75 8.80 -6.35
C PHE A 384 -7.91 8.23 -7.76
N LEU A 385 -7.20 7.15 -8.08
CA LEU A 385 -7.38 6.45 -9.35
C LEU A 385 -8.78 5.82 -9.45
N ALA A 386 -9.30 5.25 -8.36
CA ALA A 386 -10.66 4.73 -8.31
C ALA A 386 -11.71 5.83 -8.51
N ILE A 387 -11.53 7.00 -7.90
CA ILE A 387 -12.39 8.16 -8.11
C ILE A 387 -12.37 8.59 -9.58
N ALA A 388 -11.18 8.70 -10.18
CA ALA A 388 -11.05 9.05 -11.60
C ALA A 388 -11.80 8.04 -12.49
N LEU A 389 -11.68 6.74 -12.20
CA LEU A 389 -12.42 5.68 -12.90
C LEU A 389 -13.94 5.81 -12.73
N TYR A 390 -14.44 6.15 -11.53
CA TYR A 390 -15.86 6.43 -11.31
C TYR A 390 -16.34 7.67 -12.08
N CYS A 391 -15.53 8.73 -12.17
CA CYS A 391 -15.84 9.90 -12.98
C CYS A 391 -15.90 9.55 -14.48
N VAL A 392 -14.95 8.78 -14.99
CA VAL A 392 -14.96 8.28 -16.38
C VAL A 392 -16.21 7.43 -16.63
N ALA A 393 -16.59 6.57 -15.68
CA ALA A 393 -17.84 5.81 -15.77
C ALA A 393 -19.06 6.74 -15.81
N ALA A 394 -19.15 7.77 -14.97
CA ALA A 394 -20.26 8.73 -15.03
C ALA A 394 -20.39 9.41 -16.40
N LEU A 395 -19.26 9.81 -17.01
CA LEU A 395 -19.22 10.42 -18.35
C LEU A 395 -19.67 9.44 -19.45
N CYS A 396 -19.30 8.17 -19.30
CA CYS A 396 -19.62 7.09 -20.25
C CYS A 396 -20.99 6.44 -20.03
N PHE A 397 -21.79 6.93 -19.07
CA PHE A 397 -23.10 6.36 -18.76
C PHE A 397 -23.99 6.25 -20.02
N PRO A 398 -24.54 5.04 -20.32
CA PRO A 398 -25.32 4.77 -21.53
C PRO A 398 -26.66 5.52 -21.58
#